data_AF-A0A1V2QCF8-F1
#
_entry.id   AF-A0A1V2QCF8-F1
#
_cell.length_a   1.000
_cell.length_b   1.000
_cell.length_c   1.000
_cell.angle_alpha   90.00
_cell.angle_beta   90.00
_cell.angle_gamma   90.00
#
_symmetry.space_group_name_H-M   'P 1'
#
loop_
_entity.id
_entity.type
_entity.pdbx_description
1 polymer ?
#
loop_
_entity_poly.entity_id
_entity_poly.type
_entity_poly.pdbx_seq_one_letter_code
_entity_poly.pdbx_strand_id
1 'polypeptide(L)'
;MAWNTEETRRRLKEAAVVEFAAHGLAGTRVERIAARAGVNKERLYNYFGDKEQLFTTVLSDELAKIAAATPFDSLRDVGEYAGRCFDYHVAHPHLVRLLQWEALEYGDAAVPDEDGRVAHYRRKVEAFRAAQADGLLAPSPVAADLMFMIVALAAWWAAVPQLARMVTGPVDVARRRAAVVEAAHRMASSAQVTATR
;
A
#
# COMPACT_ATOMS: atom_id res chain seq x y z
N MET A 1 -1.80 -3.10 -39.14
CA MET A 1 -1.59 -2.15 -38.02
C MET A 1 -0.99 -2.93 -36.87
N ALA A 2 0.30 -2.72 -36.57
CA ALA A 2 0.91 -3.24 -35.35
C ALA A 2 0.32 -2.46 -34.18
N TRP A 3 -0.69 -3.03 -33.54
CA TRP A 3 -1.24 -2.49 -32.31
C TRP A 3 -0.11 -2.40 -31.29
N ASN A 4 0.10 -1.24 -30.67
CA ASN A 4 1.04 -1.13 -29.56
C ASN A 4 0.47 -1.92 -28.37
N THR A 5 0.89 -3.19 -28.27
CA THR A 5 0.38 -4.16 -27.30
C THR A 5 0.64 -3.71 -25.87
N GLU A 6 1.77 -3.07 -25.64
CA GLU A 6 2.14 -2.51 -24.34
C GLU A 6 1.24 -1.34 -23.95
N GLU A 7 0.96 -0.44 -24.89
CA GLU A 7 0.05 0.69 -24.64
C GLU A 7 -1.37 0.21 -24.33
N THR A 8 -1.81 -0.84 -25.03
CA THR A 8 -3.12 -1.47 -24.76
C THR A 8 -3.15 -2.13 -23.38
N ARG A 9 -2.09 -2.87 -23.04
CA ARG A 9 -1.93 -3.52 -21.72
C ARG A 9 -1.92 -2.47 -20.61
N ARG A 10 -1.22 -1.35 -20.79
CA ARG A 10 -1.17 -0.23 -19.86
C ARG A 10 -2.56 0.37 -19.61
N ARG A 11 -3.29 0.73 -20.68
CA ARG A 11 -4.65 1.26 -20.60
C ARG A 11 -5.62 0.32 -19.88
N LEU A 12 -5.51 -0.98 -20.15
CA LEU A 12 -6.31 -2.01 -19.48
C LEU A 12 -6.03 -2.07 -17.98
N LYS A 13 -4.77 -2.04 -17.57
CA LYS A 13 -4.39 -2.03 -16.15
C LYS A 13 -4.87 -0.76 -15.45
N GLU A 14 -4.70 0.41 -16.06
CA GLU A 14 -5.19 1.68 -15.50
C GLU A 14 -6.72 1.69 -15.33
N ALA A 15 -7.46 1.21 -16.32
CA ALA A 15 -8.90 1.08 -16.22
C ALA A 15 -9.33 0.10 -15.11
N ALA A 16 -8.59 -1.01 -14.97
CA ALA A 16 -8.83 -2.03 -13.98
C ALA A 16 -8.55 -1.54 -12.54
N VAL A 17 -7.48 -0.78 -12.30
CA VAL A 17 -7.21 -0.13 -11.00
C VAL A 17 -8.45 0.64 -10.52
N VAL A 18 -9.03 1.46 -11.39
CA VAL A 18 -10.18 2.30 -11.05
C VAL A 18 -11.44 1.46 -10.80
N GLU A 19 -11.74 0.48 -11.67
CA GLU A 19 -12.92 -0.38 -11.49
C GLU A 19 -12.82 -1.23 -10.22
N PHE A 20 -11.69 -1.89 -9.97
CA PHE A 20 -11.50 -2.72 -8.79
C PHE A 20 -11.49 -1.89 -7.51
N ALA A 21 -10.85 -0.72 -7.49
CA ALA A 21 -10.90 0.15 -6.32
C ALA A 21 -12.35 0.59 -6.00
N ALA A 22 -13.19 0.80 -7.02
CA ALA A 22 -14.58 1.20 -6.85
C ALA A 22 -15.50 0.03 -6.43
N HIS A 23 -15.29 -1.17 -6.98
CA HIS A 23 -16.28 -2.25 -6.94
C HIS A 23 -15.79 -3.58 -6.36
N GLY A 24 -14.51 -3.70 -6.01
CA GLY A 24 -13.90 -4.95 -5.56
C GLY A 24 -13.83 -6.01 -6.65
N LEU A 25 -13.25 -7.17 -6.33
CA LEU A 25 -13.11 -8.27 -7.29
C LEU A 25 -14.47 -8.81 -7.72
N ALA A 26 -15.33 -9.19 -6.76
CA ALA A 26 -16.67 -9.70 -7.01
C ALA A 26 -17.55 -8.72 -7.81
N GLY A 27 -17.59 -7.45 -7.42
CA GLY A 27 -18.47 -6.44 -8.02
C GLY A 27 -17.99 -5.87 -9.36
N THR A 28 -16.73 -6.08 -9.74
CA THR A 28 -16.17 -5.58 -11.00
C THR A 28 -16.68 -6.37 -12.19
N ARG A 29 -17.05 -5.64 -13.26
CA ARG A 29 -17.44 -6.21 -14.56
C ARG A 29 -16.35 -5.95 -15.59
N VAL A 30 -15.89 -7.01 -16.25
CA VAL A 30 -14.81 -6.96 -17.26
C VAL A 30 -15.17 -6.03 -18.42
N GLU A 31 -16.45 -5.96 -18.78
CA GLU A 31 -16.97 -5.06 -19.81
C GLU A 31 -16.73 -3.59 -19.47
N ARG A 32 -16.84 -3.19 -18.19
CA ARG A 32 -16.58 -1.80 -17.76
C ARG A 32 -15.12 -1.45 -17.87
N ILE A 33 -14.24 -2.39 -17.53
CA ILE A 33 -12.79 -2.23 -17.70
C ILE A 33 -12.46 -2.06 -19.18
N ALA A 34 -12.94 -2.98 -20.03
CA ALA A 34 -12.69 -2.94 -21.47
C ALA A 34 -13.20 -1.63 -22.11
N ALA A 35 -14.42 -1.22 -21.76
CA ALA A 35 -15.01 0.04 -22.22
C ALA A 35 -14.19 1.26 -21.78
N ARG A 36 -13.81 1.37 -20.49
CA ARG A 36 -12.95 2.46 -20.00
C ARG A 36 -11.58 2.45 -20.67
N ALA A 37 -11.02 1.27 -20.90
CA ALA A 37 -9.75 1.10 -21.58
C ALA A 37 -9.85 1.31 -23.09
N GLY A 38 -11.03 1.54 -23.67
CA GLY A 38 -11.23 1.71 -25.11
C GLY A 38 -10.87 0.49 -25.95
N VAL A 39 -11.07 -0.72 -25.41
CA VAL A 39 -10.81 -2.00 -26.10
C VAL A 39 -12.01 -2.95 -25.98
N ASN A 40 -12.05 -3.98 -26.82
CA ASN A 40 -13.08 -5.02 -26.69
C ASN A 40 -12.74 -6.00 -25.55
N LYS A 41 -13.76 -6.70 -25.03
CA LYS A 41 -13.60 -7.65 -23.92
C LYS A 41 -12.69 -8.84 -24.26
N GLU A 42 -12.73 -9.30 -25.51
CA GLU A 42 -11.91 -10.42 -25.99
C GLU A 42 -10.42 -10.11 -25.86
N ARG A 43 -10.00 -8.87 -26.18
CA ARG A 43 -8.60 -8.45 -25.98
C ARG A 43 -8.18 -8.48 -24.52
N LEU A 44 -9.06 -8.08 -23.60
CA LEU A 44 -8.74 -8.14 -22.17
C LEU A 44 -8.44 -9.59 -21.74
N TYR A 45 -9.31 -10.54 -22.10
CA TYR A 45 -9.09 -11.95 -21.82
C TYR A 45 -7.82 -12.50 -22.50
N ASN A 46 -7.52 -12.06 -23.73
CA ASN A 46 -6.28 -12.44 -24.41
C ASN A 46 -5.01 -11.97 -23.67
N TYR A 47 -5.06 -10.82 -22.97
CA TYR A 47 -3.90 -10.28 -22.25
C TYR A 47 -3.73 -10.80 -20.83
N PHE A 48 -4.83 -11.12 -20.15
CA PHE A 48 -4.86 -11.34 -18.71
C PHE A 48 -5.58 -12.62 -18.28
N GLY A 49 -6.09 -13.43 -19.22
CA GLY A 49 -6.73 -14.71 -18.93
C GLY A 49 -8.13 -14.56 -18.34
N ASP A 50 -8.23 -14.06 -17.11
CA ASP A 50 -9.48 -13.89 -16.38
C ASP A 50 -9.46 -12.64 -15.47
N LYS A 51 -10.54 -12.45 -14.70
CA LYS A 51 -10.72 -11.28 -13.83
C LYS A 51 -9.81 -11.35 -12.59
N GLU A 52 -9.55 -12.53 -12.04
CA GLU A 52 -8.75 -12.75 -10.83
C GLU A 52 -7.27 -12.52 -11.13
N GLN A 53 -6.79 -13.05 -12.25
CA GLN A 53 -5.45 -12.82 -12.75
C GLN A 53 -5.22 -11.34 -13.12
N LEU A 54 -6.22 -10.66 -13.69
CA LEU A 54 -6.14 -9.21 -13.91
C LEU A 54 -6.07 -8.43 -12.59
N PHE A 55 -6.90 -8.77 -11.60
CA PHE A 55 -6.86 -8.14 -10.26
C PHE A 55 -5.50 -8.32 -9.60
N THR A 56 -5.00 -9.56 -9.56
CA THR A 56 -3.69 -9.90 -9.02
C THR A 56 -2.59 -9.11 -9.71
N THR A 57 -2.58 -9.11 -11.04
CA THR A 57 -1.57 -8.38 -11.83
C THR A 57 -1.55 -6.90 -11.48
N VAL A 58 -2.73 -6.28 -11.38
CA VAL A 58 -2.85 -4.86 -11.06
C VAL A 58 -2.43 -4.56 -9.63
N LEU A 59 -2.83 -5.39 -8.65
CA LEU A 59 -2.44 -5.19 -7.26
C LEU A 59 -0.92 -5.35 -7.07
N SER A 60 -0.32 -6.39 -7.68
CA SER A 60 1.14 -6.58 -7.67
C SER A 60 1.88 -5.40 -8.30
N ASP A 61 1.38 -4.84 -9.41
CA ASP A 61 1.95 -3.64 -10.02
C ASP A 61 1.86 -2.41 -9.07
N GLU A 62 0.73 -2.20 -8.40
CA GLU A 62 0.58 -1.09 -7.44
C GLU A 62 1.46 -1.27 -6.20
N LEU A 63 1.63 -2.50 -5.72
CA LEU A 63 2.56 -2.84 -4.63
C LEU A 63 4.02 -2.61 -5.03
N ALA A 64 4.39 -2.95 -6.27
CA ALA A 64 5.73 -2.67 -6.80
C ALA A 64 6.00 -1.15 -6.91
N LYS A 65 5.00 -0.37 -7.31
CA LYS A 65 5.11 1.11 -7.40
C LYS A 65 5.36 1.76 -6.04
N ILE A 66 4.61 1.39 -4.99
CA ILE A 66 4.86 1.93 -3.65
C ILE A 66 6.23 1.48 -3.14
N ALA A 67 6.60 0.22 -3.34
CA ALA A 67 7.91 -0.30 -2.94
C ALA A 67 9.07 0.50 -3.56
N ALA A 68 8.95 0.88 -4.83
CA ALA A 68 9.93 1.72 -5.51
C ALA A 68 9.90 3.19 -5.05
N ALA A 69 8.72 3.73 -4.74
CA ALA A 69 8.55 5.12 -4.32
C ALA A 69 8.93 5.36 -2.85
N THR A 70 8.88 4.33 -2.00
CA THR A 70 9.18 4.39 -0.58
C THR A 70 10.30 3.40 -0.21
N PRO A 71 11.53 3.62 -0.70
CA PRO A 71 12.65 2.74 -0.37
C PRO A 71 12.90 2.73 1.15
N PHE A 72 13.28 1.56 1.66
CA PHE A 72 13.52 1.28 3.08
C PHE A 72 15.00 0.97 3.37
N ASP A 73 15.81 1.03 2.32
CA ASP A 73 17.22 0.68 2.26
C ASP A 73 17.99 1.79 3.02
N SER A 74 18.12 1.60 4.34
CA SER A 74 18.51 2.57 5.37
C SER A 74 17.36 3.40 5.95
N LEU A 75 16.69 2.83 6.96
CA LEU A 75 15.80 3.54 7.88
C LEU A 75 16.59 4.49 8.79
N ARG A 76 17.27 5.47 8.20
CA ARG A 76 17.97 6.54 8.93
C ARG A 76 16.97 7.40 9.69
N ASP A 77 15.78 7.52 9.13
CA ASP A 77 14.68 8.28 9.70
C ASP A 77 13.36 7.53 9.44
N VAL A 78 12.83 6.93 10.51
CA VAL A 78 11.55 6.21 10.51
C VAL A 78 10.36 7.15 10.33
N GLY A 79 10.47 8.40 10.80
CA GLY A 79 9.46 9.42 10.64
C GLY A 79 9.31 9.82 9.19
N GLU A 80 10.41 10.13 8.51
CA GLU A 80 10.40 10.44 7.08
C GLU A 80 10.03 9.24 6.20
N TYR A 81 10.36 8.01 6.60
CA TYR A 81 9.82 6.82 5.94
C TYR A 81 8.30 6.76 6.06
N ALA A 82 7.73 6.97 7.25
CA ALA A 82 6.28 7.02 7.46
C ALA A 82 5.63 8.16 6.66
N GLY A 83 6.28 9.32 6.62
CA GLY A 83 5.86 10.48 5.82
C GLY A 83 5.79 10.17 4.33
N ARG A 84 6.82 9.52 3.76
CA ARG A 84 6.80 9.09 2.34
C ARG A 84 5.69 8.09 2.04
N CYS A 85 5.45 7.13 2.93
CA CYS A 85 4.31 6.21 2.81
C CYS A 85 2.98 6.96 2.82
N PHE A 86 2.81 7.93 3.73
CA PHE A 86 1.62 8.77 3.81
C PHE A 86 1.43 9.58 2.52
N ASP A 87 2.49 10.25 2.04
CA ASP A 87 2.46 11.04 0.81
C ASP A 87 2.04 10.19 -0.39
N TYR A 88 2.59 8.97 -0.50
CA TYR A 88 2.22 8.03 -1.54
C TYR A 88 0.73 7.66 -1.46
N HIS A 89 0.21 7.34 -0.28
CA HIS A 89 -1.20 6.97 -0.11
C HIS A 89 -2.16 8.13 -0.42
N VAL A 90 -1.76 9.38 -0.13
CA VAL A 90 -2.52 10.58 -0.52
C VAL A 90 -2.53 10.75 -2.05
N ALA A 91 -1.40 10.55 -2.71
CA ALA A 91 -1.27 10.68 -4.17
C ALA A 91 -1.93 9.51 -4.94
N HIS A 92 -1.97 8.32 -4.33
CA HIS A 92 -2.44 7.08 -4.95
C HIS A 92 -3.54 6.40 -4.12
N PRO A 93 -4.75 6.99 -4.03
CA PRO A 93 -5.81 6.52 -3.14
C PRO A 93 -6.37 5.14 -3.49
N HIS A 94 -6.12 4.64 -4.71
CA HIS A 94 -6.63 3.34 -5.14
C HIS A 94 -5.91 2.16 -4.48
N LEU A 95 -4.61 2.26 -4.17
CA LEU A 95 -3.85 1.13 -3.60
C LEU A 95 -4.47 0.66 -2.28
N VAL A 96 -4.76 1.57 -1.36
CA VAL A 96 -5.35 1.20 -0.05
C VAL A 96 -6.73 0.58 -0.23
N ARG A 97 -7.52 1.05 -1.20
CA ARG A 97 -8.82 0.46 -1.52
C ARG A 97 -8.70 -0.95 -2.11
N LEU A 98 -7.71 -1.19 -2.98
CA LEU A 98 -7.45 -2.52 -3.52
C LEU A 98 -7.05 -3.51 -2.42
N LEU A 99 -6.19 -3.09 -1.48
CA LEU A 99 -5.82 -3.89 -0.31
C LEU A 99 -7.01 -4.18 0.61
N GLN A 100 -7.91 -3.21 0.80
CA GLN A 100 -9.16 -3.45 1.55
C GLN A 100 -10.04 -4.49 0.85
N TRP A 101 -10.15 -4.44 -0.48
CA TRP A 101 -10.90 -5.43 -1.23
C TRP A 101 -10.25 -6.82 -1.19
N GLU A 102 -8.92 -6.89 -1.30
CA GLU A 102 -8.19 -8.15 -1.10
C GLU A 102 -8.47 -8.74 0.29
N ALA A 103 -8.40 -7.93 1.34
CA ALA A 103 -8.69 -8.39 2.70
C ALA A 103 -10.13 -8.89 2.88
N LEU A 104 -11.12 -8.25 2.23
CA LEU A 104 -12.51 -8.70 2.26
C LEU A 104 -12.74 -9.99 1.46
N GLU A 105 -11.96 -10.23 0.42
CA GLU A 105 -12.09 -11.40 -0.46
C GLU A 105 -11.39 -12.63 0.14
N TYR A 106 -10.17 -12.48 0.64
CA TYR A 106 -9.33 -13.60 1.08
C TYR A 106 -9.28 -13.77 2.61
N GLY A 107 -9.51 -12.72 3.40
CA GLY A 107 -9.29 -12.76 4.85
C GLY A 107 -7.85 -13.13 5.20
N ASP A 108 -7.69 -14.16 6.03
CA ASP A 108 -6.38 -14.71 6.42
C ASP A 108 -5.90 -15.88 5.53
N ALA A 109 -6.60 -16.15 4.42
CA ALA A 109 -6.19 -17.17 3.46
C ALA A 109 -5.01 -16.71 2.60
N ALA A 110 -4.30 -17.67 2.01
CA ALA A 110 -3.19 -17.38 1.11
C ALA A 110 -3.66 -16.55 -0.09
N VAL A 111 -2.86 -15.53 -0.42
CA VAL A 111 -3.11 -14.64 -1.56
C VAL A 111 -2.24 -15.03 -2.76
N PRO A 112 -2.62 -14.61 -3.98
CA PRO A 112 -1.75 -14.73 -5.14
C PRO A 112 -0.39 -14.07 -4.91
N ASP A 113 0.69 -14.74 -5.35
CA ASP A 113 2.09 -14.29 -5.17
C ASP A 113 2.49 -14.04 -3.70
N GLU A 114 1.93 -14.80 -2.76
CA GLU A 114 2.25 -14.67 -1.33
C GLU A 114 3.74 -14.82 -1.03
N ASP A 115 4.43 -15.80 -1.64
CA ASP A 115 5.87 -16.00 -1.44
C ASP A 115 6.70 -14.78 -1.85
N GLY A 116 6.37 -14.15 -2.99
CA GLY A 116 7.02 -12.94 -3.47
C GLY A 116 6.79 -11.77 -2.50
N ARG A 117 5.57 -11.63 -1.98
CA ARG A 117 5.20 -10.63 -0.98
C ARG A 117 5.91 -10.86 0.35
N VAL A 118 5.95 -12.10 0.84
CA VAL A 118 6.67 -12.48 2.06
C VAL A 118 8.16 -12.15 1.93
N ALA A 119 8.78 -12.44 0.79
CA ALA A 119 10.17 -12.08 0.54
C ALA A 119 10.39 -10.56 0.56
N HIS A 120 9.47 -9.78 -0.01
CA HIS A 120 9.50 -8.32 0.04
C HIS A 120 9.37 -7.79 1.48
N TYR A 121 8.36 -8.24 2.23
CA TYR A 121 8.16 -7.82 3.62
C TYR A 121 9.31 -8.23 4.53
N ARG A 122 9.91 -9.41 4.31
CA ARG A 122 11.10 -9.85 5.06
C ARG A 122 12.26 -8.86 4.90
N ARG A 123 12.50 -8.32 3.71
CA ARG A 123 13.53 -7.29 3.49
C ARG A 123 13.21 -6.00 4.25
N LYS A 124 11.94 -5.59 4.30
CA LYS A 124 11.51 -4.43 5.11
C LYS A 124 11.75 -4.67 6.59
N VAL A 125 11.35 -5.83 7.11
CA VAL A 125 11.57 -6.21 8.51
C VAL A 125 13.06 -6.25 8.85
N GLU A 126 13.89 -6.76 7.95
CA GLU A 126 15.34 -6.81 8.17
C GLU A 126 15.94 -5.40 8.27
N ALA A 127 15.47 -4.43 7.48
CA ALA A 127 15.91 -3.05 7.61
C ALA A 127 15.53 -2.44 8.97
N PHE A 128 14.33 -2.72 9.49
CA PHE A 128 13.92 -2.30 10.84
C PHE A 128 14.78 -2.98 11.91
N ARG A 129 15.03 -4.28 11.77
CA ARG A 129 15.87 -5.06 12.69
C ARG A 129 17.31 -4.53 12.73
N ALA A 130 17.90 -4.25 11.57
CA ALA A 130 19.23 -3.66 11.49
C ALA A 130 19.28 -2.29 12.17
N ALA A 131 18.28 -1.42 11.92
CA ALA A 131 18.20 -0.12 12.57
C ALA A 131 18.03 -0.22 14.10
N GLN A 132 17.33 -1.25 14.61
CA GLN A 132 17.29 -1.55 16.05
C GLN A 132 18.64 -2.03 16.59
N ALA A 133 19.33 -2.92 15.86
CA ALA A 133 20.64 -3.43 16.25
C ALA A 133 21.71 -2.33 16.30
N ASP A 134 21.62 -1.35 15.38
CA ASP A 134 22.49 -0.18 15.31
C ASP A 134 22.11 0.93 16.31
N GLY A 135 21.04 0.73 17.10
CA GLY A 135 20.56 1.69 18.09
C GLY A 135 19.86 2.94 17.50
N LEU A 136 19.55 2.94 16.20
CA LEU A 136 18.79 4.01 15.54
C LEU A 136 17.30 3.96 15.91
N LEU A 137 16.77 2.77 16.19
CA LEU A 137 15.41 2.55 16.68
C LEU A 137 15.47 1.84 18.04
N ALA A 138 14.47 2.09 18.89
CA ALA A 138 14.31 1.39 20.16
C ALA A 138 14.23 -0.13 19.95
N PRO A 139 14.81 -0.96 20.85
CA PRO A 139 14.84 -2.41 20.69
C PRO A 139 13.46 -3.09 20.93
N SER A 140 12.47 -2.34 21.41
CA SER A 140 11.09 -2.78 21.60
C SER A 140 10.14 -1.75 20.99
N PRO A 141 9.08 -2.16 20.28
CA PRO A 141 8.63 -3.55 20.06
C PRO A 141 9.48 -4.32 19.03
N VAL A 142 9.12 -5.57 18.74
CA VAL A 142 9.79 -6.39 17.72
C VAL A 142 9.76 -5.68 16.36
N ALA A 143 10.85 -5.75 15.59
CA ALA A 143 11.02 -5.08 14.29
C ALA A 143 9.81 -5.23 13.34
N ALA A 144 9.24 -6.43 13.26
CA ALA A 144 8.11 -6.72 12.40
C ALA A 144 6.85 -5.95 12.83
N ASP A 145 6.57 -5.93 14.13
CA ASP A 145 5.42 -5.23 14.69
C ASP A 145 5.58 -3.71 14.54
N LEU A 146 6.77 -3.17 14.83
CA LEU A 146 7.06 -1.76 14.62
C LEU A 146 6.85 -1.39 13.15
N MET A 147 7.42 -2.15 12.22
CA MET A 147 7.28 -1.91 10.78
C MET A 147 5.80 -1.92 10.36
N PHE A 148 5.05 -2.93 10.79
CA PHE A 148 3.64 -3.06 10.43
C PHE A 148 2.81 -1.90 10.98
N MET A 149 3.03 -1.52 12.24
CA MET A 149 2.33 -0.39 12.85
C MET A 149 2.68 0.96 12.20
N ILE A 150 3.94 1.19 11.79
CA ILE A 150 4.35 2.40 11.06
C ILE A 150 3.62 2.50 9.70
N VAL A 151 3.51 1.38 8.97
CA VAL A 151 2.75 1.33 7.71
C VAL A 151 1.26 1.59 7.98
N ALA A 152 0.68 1.01 9.03
CA ALA A 152 -0.71 1.23 9.40
C ALA A 152 -0.99 2.71 9.75
N LEU A 153 -0.10 3.35 10.51
CA LEU A 153 -0.18 4.77 10.87
C LEU A 153 -0.24 5.68 9.63
N ALA A 154 0.59 5.37 8.61
CA ALA A 154 0.61 6.11 7.36
C ALA A 154 -0.63 5.85 6.49
N ALA A 155 -1.13 4.60 6.44
CA ALA A 155 -2.20 4.18 5.54
C ALA A 155 -3.61 4.45 6.06
N TRP A 156 -3.83 4.50 7.38
CA TRP A 156 -5.16 4.58 8.00
C TRP A 156 -5.99 5.78 7.50
N TRP A 157 -5.34 6.91 7.26
CA TRP A 157 -5.97 8.12 6.72
C TRP A 157 -6.64 7.90 5.36
N ALA A 158 -6.01 7.09 4.50
CA ALA A 158 -6.54 6.72 3.19
C ALA A 158 -7.53 5.55 3.27
N ALA A 159 -7.40 4.69 4.29
CA ALA A 159 -8.30 3.57 4.52
C ALA A 159 -9.71 4.01 4.96
N VAL A 160 -9.79 5.06 5.80
CA VAL A 160 -11.06 5.55 6.37
C VAL A 160 -11.19 7.09 6.27
N PRO A 161 -11.18 7.67 5.05
CA PRO A 161 -11.15 9.12 4.87
C PRO A 161 -12.36 9.83 5.47
N GLN A 162 -13.53 9.18 5.52
CA GLN A 162 -14.72 9.69 6.19
C GLN A 162 -14.53 9.83 7.70
N LEU A 163 -13.89 8.86 8.37
CA LEU A 163 -13.61 8.92 9.80
C LEU A 163 -12.52 9.94 10.09
N ALA A 164 -11.46 9.97 9.27
CA ALA A 164 -10.42 10.99 9.38
C ALA A 164 -11.01 12.42 9.33
N ARG A 165 -11.96 12.67 8.41
CA ARG A 165 -12.66 13.97 8.32
C ARG A 165 -13.56 14.24 9.53
N MET A 166 -14.30 13.24 10.02
CA MET A 166 -15.18 13.38 11.18
C MET A 166 -14.41 13.70 12.46
N VAL A 167 -13.25 13.07 12.66
CA VAL A 167 -12.45 13.22 13.89
C VAL A 167 -11.51 14.43 13.84
N THR A 168 -10.87 14.68 12.69
CA THR A 168 -9.78 15.67 12.60
C THR A 168 -10.15 16.96 11.87
N GLY A 169 -11.41 17.08 11.43
CA GLY A 169 -11.91 18.20 10.65
C GLY A 169 -11.55 18.14 9.15
N PRO A 170 -11.61 19.28 8.44
CA PRO A 170 -11.24 19.38 7.03
C PRO A 170 -9.85 18.80 6.72
N VAL A 171 -9.65 18.35 5.48
CA VAL A 171 -8.39 17.75 5.05
C VAL A 171 -7.28 18.80 5.05
N ASP A 172 -6.30 18.61 5.92
CA ASP A 172 -5.04 19.33 5.95
C ASP A 172 -3.90 18.31 5.83
N VAL A 173 -3.41 18.15 4.60
CA VAL A 173 -2.39 17.12 4.26
C VAL A 173 -1.08 17.41 4.97
N ALA A 174 -0.65 18.66 5.04
CA ALA A 174 0.63 19.03 5.64
C ALA A 174 0.63 18.76 7.15
N ARG A 175 -0.43 19.17 7.86
CA ARG A 175 -0.59 18.88 9.29
C ARG A 175 -0.66 17.37 9.55
N ARG A 176 -1.40 16.62 8.75
CA ARG A 176 -1.52 15.16 8.90
C ARG A 176 -0.19 14.45 8.66
N ARG A 177 0.56 14.84 7.62
CA ARG A 177 1.92 14.33 7.38
C ARG A 177 2.82 14.58 8.57
N ALA A 178 2.85 15.82 9.08
CA ALA A 178 3.66 16.17 10.25
C ALA A 178 3.29 15.33 11.49
N ALA A 179 2.01 15.08 11.72
CA ALA A 179 1.54 14.21 12.81
C ALA A 179 1.98 12.75 12.63
N VAL A 180 1.95 12.22 11.40
CA VAL A 180 2.44 10.86 11.08
C VAL A 180 3.94 10.75 11.34
N VAL A 181 4.73 11.71 10.89
CA VAL A 181 6.19 11.75 11.09
C VAL A 181 6.51 11.78 12.59
N GLU A 182 5.88 12.70 13.34
CA GLU A 182 6.09 12.85 14.79
C GLU A 182 5.70 11.58 15.56
N ALA A 183 4.54 11.00 15.26
CA ALA A 183 4.08 9.78 15.91
C ALA A 183 5.00 8.59 15.62
N ALA A 184 5.49 8.46 14.37
CA ALA A 184 6.45 7.44 13.99
C ALA A 184 7.77 7.57 14.76
N HIS A 185 8.31 8.78 14.92
CA HIS A 185 9.48 9.01 15.77
C HIS A 185 9.25 8.59 17.22
N ARG A 186 8.11 8.97 17.80
CA ARG A 186 7.78 8.62 19.20
C ARG A 186 7.66 7.11 19.40
N MET A 187 7.02 6.41 18.46
CA MET A 187 6.86 4.95 18.52
C MET A 187 8.19 4.20 18.45
N ALA A 188 9.16 4.77 17.72
CA ALA A 188 10.47 4.17 17.54
C ALA A 188 11.53 4.68 18.53
N SER A 189 11.20 5.66 19.37
CA SER A 189 12.10 6.19 20.38
C SER A 189 12.03 5.35 21.64
N SER A 190 13.17 5.13 22.30
CA SER A 190 13.19 4.45 23.59
C SER A 190 12.40 5.30 24.59
N ALA A 191 11.27 4.79 25.08
CA ALA A 191 10.58 5.44 26.19
C ALA A 191 11.56 5.52 27.36
N GLN A 192 11.88 6.74 27.82
CA GLN A 192 12.37 6.90 29.18
C GLN A 192 11.22 6.44 30.07
N VAL A 193 11.21 5.16 30.44
CA VAL A 193 10.38 4.67 31.52
C VAL A 193 10.91 5.39 32.75
N THR A 194 10.32 6.54 33.06
CA THR A 194 10.51 7.19 34.35
C THR A 194 9.97 6.20 35.36
N ALA A 195 10.85 5.39 35.92
CA ALA A 195 10.53 4.54 37.04
C ALA A 195 10.15 5.46 38.19
N THR A 196 8.86 5.76 38.33
CA THR A 196 8.31 6.36 39.52
C THR A 196 8.54 5.36 40.65
N ARG A 197 9.56 5.62 41.47
CA ARG A 197 9.80 4.95 42.75
C ARG A 197 8.69 5.29 43.74
#